data_AF-A0A6J6Z557-F1
#
_entry.id   AF-A0A6J6Z557-F1
#
_cell.length_a   1.000
_cell.length_b   1.000
_cell.length_c   1.000
_cell.angle_alpha   90.00
_cell.angle_beta   90.00
_cell.angle_gamma   90.00
#
_symmetry.space_group_name_H-M   'P 1'
#
loop_
_entity.id
_entity.type
_entity.pdbx_description
1 polymer ?
#
loop_
_entity_poly.entity_id
_entity_poly.type
_entity_poly.pdbx_seq_one_letter_code
_entity_poly.pdbx_strand_id
1 'polypeptide(L)'
;MTTLGMATFLLDIGRSLREAFFMFWETLWALVLGFTLSGVVQAFISKETMQQQLGTRRPLAIIRAAGYGMVSSSCSYAASAMSKSLFKKGANFITSIVFMVAATNLVVELGLVLLVLMGWQFMVAEFVGGPIMILLLALGGGLLLTGPIVLLARRHLNREEGHGHAEEPVSQERQDELERTPFREKLRSPAALSDAANYAVADVTMLRKELIIGYLVAGFLAVFVPTSLWNAVFLHGHGGWTVLENAFVGPLIAVVSWVCSIGNVPLAAALWSGGISFGGVIAFIFADLIAMPLILIYAKFYGWKVTLRLVGLLYIVMVLAGLATELIFREFHAVPQTRPLTIGPSHFSWNYTSYLNILFVVVACVVWWLAKNRARFGGGKGYAIDPVCAMQVRTLDAPRSTTYDATQYYFCSDRCGERFEENPLEFLKRRSTTPEGAQGTASQERDPVCGMTVDPEHAAAQRVHGDIAYFFCSDNCATRFEANPSEFLAPSP
;
A
#
# COMPACT_ATOMS: atom_id res chain seq x y z
N MET A 1 8.27 40.04 -29.76
CA MET A 1 7.39 38.87 -29.94
C MET A 1 6.23 39.30 -30.83
N THR A 2 6.13 38.76 -32.04
CA THR A 2 5.03 39.06 -32.97
C THR A 2 3.73 38.46 -32.46
N THR A 3 2.58 39.04 -32.84
CA THR A 3 1.24 38.53 -32.49
C THR A 3 1.03 37.06 -32.88
N LEU A 4 1.68 36.60 -33.95
CA LEU A 4 1.72 35.18 -34.36
C LEU A 4 2.43 34.28 -33.35
N GLY A 5 3.58 34.73 -32.81
CA GLY A 5 4.34 33.97 -31.81
C GLY A 5 3.65 33.89 -30.45
N MET A 6 2.85 34.90 -30.10
CA MET A 6 2.03 34.89 -28.89
C MET A 6 0.84 33.94 -29.02
N ALA A 7 0.22 33.88 -30.20
CA ALA A 7 -0.86 32.93 -30.49
C ALA A 7 -0.38 31.47 -30.49
N THR A 8 0.78 31.17 -31.08
CA THR A 8 1.37 29.82 -31.03
C THR A 8 1.75 29.41 -29.62
N PHE A 9 2.33 30.33 -28.84
CA PHE A 9 2.68 30.06 -27.45
C PHE A 9 1.47 29.78 -26.56
N LEU A 10 0.37 30.54 -26.72
CA LEU A 10 -0.88 30.29 -26.01
C LEU A 10 -1.52 28.94 -26.41
N LEU A 11 -1.44 28.57 -27.69
CA LEU A 11 -1.90 27.27 -28.16
C LEU A 11 -1.07 26.13 -27.57
N ASP A 12 0.25 26.30 -27.46
CA ASP A 12 1.14 25.28 -26.87
C ASP A 12 0.89 25.11 -25.37
N ILE A 13 0.65 26.20 -24.63
CA ILE A 13 0.19 26.12 -23.23
C ILE A 13 -1.13 25.35 -23.13
N GLY A 14 -2.11 25.68 -23.99
CA GLY A 14 -3.39 24.97 -24.03
C GLY A 14 -3.22 23.48 -24.35
N ARG A 15 -2.28 23.14 -25.24
CA ARG A 15 -1.92 21.75 -25.55
C ARG A 15 -1.29 21.06 -24.34
N SER A 16 -0.34 21.70 -23.65
CA SER A 16 0.32 21.12 -22.47
C SER A 16 -0.66 20.83 -21.33
N LEU A 17 -1.59 21.75 -21.06
CA LEU A 17 -2.63 21.55 -20.05
C LEU A 17 -3.58 20.41 -20.43
N ARG A 18 -3.90 20.29 -21.72
CA ARG A 18 -4.72 19.19 -22.25
C ARG A 18 -4.00 17.85 -22.13
N GLU A 19 -2.69 17.78 -22.44
CA GLU A 19 -1.91 16.55 -22.25
C GLU A 19 -1.81 16.17 -20.76
N ALA A 20 -1.57 17.14 -19.87
CA ALA A 20 -1.59 16.90 -18.43
C ALA A 20 -2.93 16.32 -17.95
N PHE A 21 -4.04 16.86 -18.46
CA PHE A 21 -5.38 16.34 -18.16
C PHE A 21 -5.59 14.93 -18.68
N PHE A 22 -5.15 14.61 -19.90
CA PHE A 22 -5.28 13.26 -20.45
C PHE A 22 -4.45 12.24 -19.68
N MET A 23 -3.22 12.57 -19.30
CA MET A 23 -2.41 11.70 -18.43
C MET A 23 -3.08 11.46 -17.07
N PHE A 24 -3.67 12.50 -16.48
CA PHE A 24 -4.46 12.37 -15.26
C PHE A 24 -5.70 11.48 -15.48
N TRP A 25 -6.43 11.70 -16.57
CA TRP A 25 -7.61 10.90 -16.92
C TRP A 25 -7.24 9.43 -17.08
N GLU A 26 -6.20 9.09 -17.84
CA GLU A 26 -5.79 7.70 -18.06
C GLU A 26 -5.43 6.96 -16.76
N THR A 27 -4.97 7.69 -15.74
CA THR A 27 -4.49 7.12 -14.46
C THR A 27 -5.49 7.29 -13.30
N LEU A 28 -6.62 7.97 -13.51
CA LEU A 28 -7.56 8.36 -12.47
C LEU A 28 -8.13 7.16 -11.71
N TRP A 29 -8.63 6.15 -12.42
CA TRP A 29 -9.23 4.99 -11.76
C TRP A 29 -8.21 4.23 -10.88
N ALA A 30 -6.96 4.08 -11.34
CA ALA A 30 -5.90 3.40 -10.61
C ALA A 30 -5.44 4.20 -9.37
N LEU A 31 -5.45 5.54 -9.45
CA LEU A 31 -5.25 6.41 -8.28
C LEU A 31 -6.35 6.18 -7.24
N VAL A 32 -7.62 6.28 -7.64
CA VAL A 32 -8.75 6.10 -6.72
C VAL A 32 -8.72 4.72 -6.08
N LEU A 33 -8.50 3.67 -6.87
CA LEU A 33 -8.39 2.30 -6.38
C LEU A 33 -7.30 2.18 -5.32
N GLY A 34 -6.06 2.58 -5.65
CA GLY A 34 -4.93 2.40 -4.75
C GLY A 34 -5.02 3.24 -3.47
N PHE A 35 -5.54 4.47 -3.53
CA PHE A 35 -5.78 5.27 -2.32
C PHE A 35 -6.90 4.68 -1.45
N THR A 36 -7.97 4.15 -2.08
CA THR A 36 -9.04 3.45 -1.36
C THR A 36 -8.51 2.19 -0.69
N LEU A 37 -7.70 1.40 -1.40
CA LEU A 37 -7.02 0.22 -0.85
C LEU A 37 -6.06 0.60 0.29
N SER A 38 -5.30 1.69 0.17
CA SER A 38 -4.49 2.21 1.28
C SER A 38 -5.34 2.48 2.52
N GLY A 39 -6.48 3.14 2.37
CA GLY A 39 -7.41 3.40 3.46
C GLY A 39 -7.97 2.14 4.09
N VAL A 40 -8.34 1.14 3.28
CA VAL A 40 -8.80 -0.18 3.74
C VAL A 40 -7.68 -0.92 4.49
N VAL A 41 -6.46 -0.94 3.97
CA VAL A 41 -5.30 -1.53 4.63
C VAL A 41 -5.08 -0.85 5.98
N GLN A 42 -5.18 0.48 6.04
CA GLN A 42 -5.00 1.29 7.26
C GLN A 42 -6.12 1.12 8.29
N ALA A 43 -7.37 0.90 7.87
CA ALA A 43 -8.46 0.68 8.82
C ALA A 43 -8.62 -0.80 9.21
N PHE A 44 -8.45 -1.74 8.28
CA PHE A 44 -8.96 -3.11 8.48
C PHE A 44 -7.91 -4.15 8.84
N ILE A 45 -6.65 -3.99 8.39
CA ILE A 45 -5.59 -4.98 8.63
C ILE A 45 -4.89 -4.72 9.97
N SER A 46 -4.85 -5.67 10.90
CA SER A 46 -4.21 -5.44 12.19
C SER A 46 -2.68 -5.34 12.08
N LYS A 47 -2.04 -4.68 13.05
CA LYS A 47 -0.57 -4.63 13.15
C LYS A 47 0.03 -6.02 13.31
N GLU A 48 -0.59 -6.91 14.10
CA GLU A 48 -0.08 -8.28 14.26
C GLU A 48 -0.13 -9.02 12.93
N THR A 49 -1.25 -8.94 12.19
CA THR A 49 -1.39 -9.59 10.88
C THR A 49 -0.32 -9.10 9.92
N MET A 50 -0.07 -7.79 9.90
CA MET A 50 0.96 -7.19 9.06
C MET A 50 2.36 -7.69 9.42
N GLN A 51 2.69 -7.72 10.71
CA GLN A 51 3.99 -8.18 11.20
C GLN A 51 4.20 -9.68 10.95
N GLN A 52 3.16 -10.50 11.13
CA GLN A 52 3.22 -11.94 10.88
C GLN A 52 3.43 -12.26 9.41
N GLN A 53 2.74 -11.57 8.50
CA GLN A 53 2.79 -11.88 7.07
C GLN A 53 3.99 -11.22 6.36
N LEU A 54 4.25 -9.94 6.67
CA LEU A 54 5.19 -9.08 5.94
C LEU A 54 6.29 -8.47 6.83
N GLY A 55 6.33 -8.76 8.14
CA GLY A 55 7.30 -8.18 9.08
C GLY A 55 8.73 -8.72 8.96
N THR A 56 8.95 -9.78 8.17
CA THR A 56 10.27 -10.41 7.99
C THR A 56 10.83 -10.20 6.58
N ARG A 57 12.14 -10.42 6.42
CA ARG A 57 12.85 -10.47 5.13
C ARG A 57 12.96 -11.88 4.55
N ARG A 58 12.17 -12.84 5.08
CA ARG A 58 12.21 -14.23 4.60
C ARG A 58 11.68 -14.30 3.17
N PRO A 59 12.17 -15.24 2.34
CA PRO A 59 11.72 -15.38 0.94
C PRO A 59 10.19 -15.45 0.80
N LEU A 60 9.53 -16.14 1.73
CA LEU A 60 8.07 -16.28 1.71
C LEU A 60 7.33 -14.95 1.92
N ALA A 61 7.86 -14.05 2.76
CA ALA A 61 7.29 -12.72 2.97
C ALA A 61 7.48 -11.82 1.72
N ILE A 62 8.62 -11.95 1.05
CA ILE A 62 8.92 -11.26 -0.21
C ILE A 62 7.96 -11.71 -1.31
N ILE A 63 7.75 -13.03 -1.45
CA ILE A 63 6.81 -13.59 -2.45
C ILE A 63 5.38 -13.13 -2.17
N ARG A 64 4.94 -13.13 -0.90
CA ARG A 64 3.62 -12.60 -0.52
C ARG A 64 3.49 -11.12 -0.85
N ALA A 65 4.48 -10.30 -0.51
CA ALA A 65 4.48 -8.89 -0.85
C ALA A 65 4.41 -8.63 -2.35
N ALA A 66 5.20 -9.38 -3.14
CA ALA A 66 5.17 -9.30 -4.58
C ALA A 66 3.79 -9.68 -5.15
N GLY A 67 3.21 -10.79 -4.66
CA GLY A 67 1.87 -11.23 -5.07
C GLY A 67 0.78 -10.21 -4.70
N TYR A 68 0.79 -9.68 -3.48
CA TYR A 68 -0.15 -8.64 -3.07
C TYR A 68 0.02 -7.35 -3.89
N GLY A 69 1.26 -6.96 -4.19
CA GLY A 69 1.55 -5.80 -5.04
C GLY A 69 0.97 -5.99 -6.44
N MET A 70 1.30 -7.11 -7.09
CA MET A 70 0.80 -7.48 -8.42
C MET A 70 -0.74 -7.45 -8.49
N VAL A 71 -1.42 -8.01 -7.49
CA VAL A 71 -2.91 -8.03 -7.44
C VAL A 71 -3.49 -6.65 -7.18
N SER A 72 -2.78 -5.78 -6.46
CA SER A 72 -3.27 -4.46 -6.09
C SER A 72 -3.39 -3.47 -7.25
N SER A 73 -2.76 -3.75 -8.41
CA SER A 73 -2.85 -2.98 -9.67
C SER A 73 -2.96 -1.46 -9.46
N SER A 74 -1.94 -0.87 -8.84
CA SER A 74 -1.98 0.52 -8.38
C SER A 74 -0.93 1.37 -9.08
N CYS A 75 -1.29 2.59 -9.47
CA CYS A 75 -0.31 3.53 -10.02
C CYS A 75 0.82 3.81 -9.03
N SER A 76 1.98 4.30 -9.51
CA SER A 76 3.18 4.50 -8.68
C SER A 76 2.92 5.39 -7.45
N TYR A 77 2.07 6.41 -7.57
CA TYR A 77 1.66 7.27 -6.45
C TYR A 77 0.89 6.49 -5.38
N ALA A 78 -0.14 5.76 -5.77
CA ALA A 78 -0.96 5.01 -4.83
C ALA A 78 -0.20 3.80 -4.25
N ALA A 79 0.66 3.16 -5.05
CA ALA A 79 1.58 2.11 -4.60
C ALA A 79 2.54 2.63 -3.51
N SER A 80 3.07 3.85 -3.67
CA SER A 80 3.94 4.47 -2.66
C SER A 80 3.21 4.77 -1.35
N ALA A 81 1.96 5.24 -1.43
CA ALA A 81 1.11 5.50 -0.26
C ALA A 81 0.77 4.20 0.48
N MET A 82 0.37 3.15 -0.24
CA MET A 82 0.15 1.83 0.35
C MET A 82 1.42 1.25 0.96
N SER A 83 2.57 1.36 0.29
CA SER A 83 3.86 0.91 0.81
C SER A 83 4.22 1.59 2.14
N LYS A 84 4.02 2.92 2.22
CA LYS A 84 4.12 3.70 3.46
C LYS A 84 3.19 3.13 4.54
N SER A 85 1.93 2.87 4.22
CA SER A 85 0.93 2.32 5.14
C SER A 85 1.29 0.93 5.67
N LEU A 86 1.76 0.02 4.80
CA LEU A 86 2.27 -1.29 5.19
C LEU A 86 3.45 -1.15 6.16
N PHE A 87 4.39 -0.27 5.84
CA PHE A 87 5.54 -0.01 6.70
C PHE A 87 5.12 0.57 8.05
N LYS A 88 4.22 1.56 8.08
CA LYS A 88 3.66 2.13 9.32
C LYS A 88 3.08 1.03 10.22
N LYS A 89 2.32 0.09 9.64
CA LYS A 89 1.71 -1.06 10.33
C LYS A 89 2.67 -2.17 10.77
N GLY A 90 3.96 -2.03 10.50
CA GLY A 90 4.98 -2.95 11.01
C GLY A 90 5.49 -3.97 10.00
N ALA A 91 5.16 -3.85 8.72
CA ALA A 91 5.85 -4.61 7.68
C ALA A 91 7.35 -4.26 7.66
N ASN A 92 8.17 -5.20 7.20
CA ASN A 92 9.58 -4.92 6.97
C ASN A 92 9.73 -3.89 5.84
N PHE A 93 10.65 -2.94 6.00
CA PHE A 93 10.88 -1.89 5.01
C PHE A 93 11.13 -2.45 3.60
N ILE A 94 11.99 -3.47 3.47
CA ILE A 94 12.28 -4.08 2.16
C ILE A 94 11.04 -4.73 1.57
N THR A 95 10.29 -5.47 2.39
CA THR A 95 9.04 -6.12 1.98
C THR A 95 8.00 -5.10 1.53
N SER A 96 7.93 -3.93 2.18
CA SER A 96 7.09 -2.81 1.74
C SER A 96 7.52 -2.21 0.40
N ILE A 97 8.83 -2.08 0.14
CA ILE A 97 9.34 -1.61 -1.16
C ILE A 97 9.13 -2.67 -2.24
N VAL A 98 9.28 -3.96 -1.93
CA VAL A 98 8.96 -5.07 -2.85
C VAL A 98 7.49 -5.04 -3.25
N PHE A 99 6.58 -4.84 -2.29
CA PHE A 99 5.17 -4.64 -2.59
C PHE A 99 4.96 -3.45 -3.55
N MET A 100 5.63 -2.32 -3.30
CA MET A 100 5.55 -1.13 -4.16
C MET A 100 6.01 -1.42 -5.59
N VAL A 101 7.15 -2.11 -5.73
CA VAL A 101 7.75 -2.47 -7.02
C VAL A 101 6.86 -3.44 -7.79
N ALA A 102 6.31 -4.44 -7.12
CA ALA A 102 5.40 -5.38 -7.77
C ALA A 102 4.06 -4.72 -8.15
N ALA A 103 3.60 -3.74 -7.35
CA ALA A 103 2.39 -3.00 -7.64
C ALA A 103 2.49 -2.08 -8.87
N THR A 104 3.70 -1.79 -9.36
CA THR A 104 3.92 -0.96 -10.57
C THR A 104 4.43 -1.77 -11.75
N ASN A 105 5.41 -2.65 -11.55
CA ASN A 105 6.17 -3.32 -12.62
C ASN A 105 5.81 -4.80 -12.84
N LEU A 106 4.83 -5.33 -12.10
CA LEU A 106 4.28 -6.67 -12.31
C LEU A 106 2.79 -6.66 -12.63
N VAL A 107 2.24 -5.46 -12.88
CA VAL A 107 0.82 -5.28 -13.13
C VAL A 107 0.46 -5.75 -14.54
N VAL A 108 -0.64 -6.51 -14.61
CA VAL A 108 -1.17 -7.06 -15.86
C VAL A 108 -1.58 -5.96 -16.85
N GLU A 109 -2.08 -4.83 -16.35
CA GLU A 109 -2.43 -3.67 -17.16
C GLU A 109 -1.22 -3.12 -17.94
N LEU A 110 -0.09 -2.88 -17.27
CA LEU A 110 1.13 -2.41 -17.93
C LEU A 110 1.61 -3.43 -18.98
N GLY A 111 1.56 -4.72 -18.65
CA GLY A 111 1.85 -5.80 -19.59
C GLY A 111 0.96 -5.77 -20.84
N LEU A 112 -0.34 -5.51 -20.70
CA LEU A 112 -1.28 -5.37 -21.81
C LEU A 112 -0.97 -4.14 -22.67
N VAL A 113 -0.64 -3.01 -22.06
CA VAL A 113 -0.26 -1.78 -22.77
C VAL A 113 1.02 -2.01 -23.57
N LEU A 114 2.04 -2.66 -22.99
CA LEU A 114 3.26 -3.04 -23.68
C LEU A 114 2.99 -4.01 -24.83
N LEU A 115 2.11 -4.99 -24.62
CA LEU A 115 1.70 -5.95 -25.67
C LEU A 115 1.11 -5.23 -26.89
N VAL A 116 0.25 -4.25 -26.66
CA VAL A 116 -0.44 -3.50 -27.73
C VAL A 116 0.50 -2.51 -28.44
N LEU A 117 1.35 -1.78 -27.69
CA LEU A 117 2.16 -0.70 -28.25
C LEU A 117 3.52 -1.15 -28.78
N MET A 118 4.13 -2.13 -28.12
CA MET A 118 5.53 -2.52 -28.35
C MET A 118 5.69 -4.00 -28.71
N GLY A 119 4.63 -4.79 -28.53
CA GLY A 119 4.60 -6.21 -28.86
C GLY A 119 4.82 -7.13 -27.66
N TRP A 120 4.63 -8.42 -27.88
CA TRP A 120 4.66 -9.43 -26.82
C TRP A 120 6.04 -9.57 -26.17
N GLN A 121 7.12 -9.26 -26.89
CA GLN A 121 8.48 -9.34 -26.36
C GLN A 121 8.68 -8.38 -25.18
N PHE A 122 8.16 -7.15 -25.28
CA PHE A 122 8.25 -6.17 -24.18
C PHE A 122 7.36 -6.56 -23.00
N MET A 123 6.16 -7.12 -23.26
CA MET A 123 5.32 -7.67 -22.19
C MET A 123 6.03 -8.79 -21.43
N VAL A 124 6.61 -9.77 -22.12
CA VAL A 124 7.33 -10.88 -21.45
C VAL A 124 8.58 -10.35 -20.74
N ALA A 125 9.29 -9.38 -21.33
CA ALA A 125 10.46 -8.77 -20.71
C ALA A 125 10.14 -8.04 -19.40
N GLU A 126 8.97 -7.39 -19.30
CA GLU A 126 8.46 -6.82 -18.05
C GLU A 126 8.26 -7.93 -17.00
N PHE A 127 7.56 -9.01 -17.36
CA PHE A 127 7.30 -10.14 -16.44
C PHE A 127 8.53 -10.97 -16.08
N VAL A 128 9.60 -10.90 -16.87
CA VAL A 128 10.90 -11.52 -16.56
C VAL A 128 11.77 -10.58 -15.73
N GLY A 129 11.85 -9.30 -16.10
CA GLY A 129 12.67 -8.32 -15.41
C GLY A 129 12.11 -7.90 -14.06
N GLY A 130 10.79 -7.85 -13.88
CA GLY A 130 10.14 -7.56 -12.59
C GLY A 130 10.58 -8.51 -11.45
N PRO A 131 10.52 -9.84 -11.62
CA PRO A 131 11.02 -10.79 -10.62
C PRO A 131 12.53 -10.69 -10.40
N ILE A 132 13.32 -10.44 -11.45
CA ILE A 132 14.76 -10.17 -11.34
C ILE A 132 15.00 -8.93 -10.47
N MET A 133 14.25 -7.86 -10.73
CA MET A 133 14.31 -6.61 -9.97
C MET A 133 13.98 -6.83 -8.49
N ILE A 134 12.93 -7.60 -8.19
CA ILE A 134 12.55 -7.95 -6.81
C ILE A 134 13.64 -8.77 -6.12
N LEU A 135 14.25 -9.73 -6.82
CA LEU A 135 15.36 -10.52 -6.29
C LEU A 135 16.57 -9.63 -5.98
N LEU A 136 16.98 -8.78 -6.92
CA LEU A 136 18.09 -7.85 -6.74
C LEU A 136 17.82 -6.85 -5.62
N LEU A 137 16.58 -6.35 -5.51
CA LEU A 137 16.16 -5.47 -4.42
C LEU A 137 16.21 -6.18 -3.06
N ALA A 138 15.76 -7.43 -2.98
CA ALA A 138 15.80 -8.20 -1.75
C ALA A 138 17.25 -8.44 -1.27
N LEU A 139 18.15 -8.74 -2.21
CA LEU A 139 19.57 -8.96 -1.93
C LEU A 139 20.30 -7.65 -1.59
N GLY A 140 20.16 -6.63 -2.44
CA GLY A 140 20.83 -5.34 -2.29
C GLY A 140 20.27 -4.49 -1.14
N GLY A 141 18.96 -4.58 -0.89
CA GLY A 141 18.30 -3.88 0.21
C GLY A 141 18.78 -4.35 1.59
N GLY A 142 19.19 -5.62 1.70
CA GLY A 142 19.83 -6.14 2.92
C GLY A 142 21.11 -5.39 3.29
N LEU A 143 21.89 -4.99 2.27
CA LEU A 143 23.20 -4.34 2.41
C LEU A 143 23.08 -2.82 2.56
N LEU A 144 22.25 -2.18 1.74
CA LEU A 144 22.15 -0.71 1.64
C LEU A 144 21.17 -0.09 2.65
N LEU A 145 20.14 -0.84 3.06
CA LEU A 145 19.08 -0.38 3.97
C LEU A 145 19.17 -1.14 5.31
N THR A 146 20.25 -0.87 6.02
CA THR A 146 20.57 -1.42 7.35
C THR A 146 19.60 -0.93 8.43
N GLY A 147 19.55 -1.65 9.56
CA GLY A 147 18.65 -1.36 10.69
C GLY A 147 18.63 0.11 11.15
N PRO A 148 19.79 0.78 11.31
CA PRO A 148 19.83 2.19 11.72
C PRO A 148 19.11 3.13 10.73
N ILE A 149 19.24 2.88 9.42
CA ILE A 149 18.61 3.69 8.38
C ILE A 149 17.10 3.47 8.38
N VAL A 150 16.66 2.22 8.52
CA VAL A 150 15.24 1.87 8.60
C VAL A 150 14.61 2.46 9.86
N LEU A 151 15.35 2.52 10.97
CA LEU A 151 14.89 3.18 12.20
C LEU A 151 14.74 4.70 11.99
N LEU A 152 15.69 5.34 11.28
CA LEU A 152 15.57 6.75 10.91
C LEU A 152 14.33 7.00 10.05
N ALA A 153 14.05 6.14 9.08
CA ALA A 153 12.85 6.21 8.24
C ALA A 153 11.57 6.15 9.10
N ARG A 154 11.50 5.21 10.05
CA ARG A 154 10.36 5.05 10.96
C ARG A 154 10.18 6.25 11.88
N ARG A 155 11.27 6.82 12.40
CA ARG A 155 11.21 8.04 13.23
C ARG A 155 10.74 9.26 12.42
N HIS A 156 11.20 9.41 11.18
CA HIS A 156 10.78 10.51 10.31
C HIS A 156 9.28 10.43 10.02
N LEU A 157 8.82 9.24 9.64
CA LEU A 157 7.42 8.98 9.33
C LEU A 157 6.49 9.32 10.51
N ASN A 158 6.86 8.92 11.74
CA ASN A 158 6.10 9.25 12.94
C ASN A 158 6.18 10.74 13.31
N ARG A 159 7.25 11.45 12.93
CA ARG A 159 7.48 12.86 13.28
C ARG A 159 6.76 13.82 12.34
N GLU A 160 6.73 13.55 11.03
CA GLU A 160 5.98 14.40 10.09
C GLU A 160 4.48 14.46 10.46
N GLU A 161 3.92 13.36 10.95
CA GLU A 161 2.54 13.32 11.42
C GLU A 161 2.32 14.16 12.70
N GLY A 162 3.32 14.23 13.59
CA GLY A 162 3.22 15.01 14.84
C GLY A 162 3.46 16.52 14.72
N HIS A 163 4.04 17.01 13.62
CA HIS A 163 4.31 18.45 13.40
C HIS A 163 3.36 19.13 12.42
N GLY A 164 2.55 18.38 11.67
CA GLY A 164 1.41 18.95 10.96
C GLY A 164 0.28 19.22 11.95
N HIS A 165 -0.43 20.34 11.83
CA HIS A 165 -1.73 20.54 12.50
C HIS A 165 -2.83 19.57 12.01
N ALA A 166 -2.46 18.43 11.44
CA ALA A 166 -3.35 17.37 11.01
C ALA A 166 -3.43 16.36 12.16
N GLU A 167 -4.55 16.38 12.90
CA GLU A 167 -4.93 15.24 13.75
C GLU A 167 -4.82 13.94 12.93
N GLU A 168 -4.35 12.86 13.55
CA GLU A 168 -4.43 11.54 12.93
C GLU A 168 -5.88 11.32 12.46
N PRO A 169 -6.09 10.84 11.22
CA PRO A 169 -7.43 10.74 10.64
C PRO A 169 -8.34 9.83 11.46
N VAL A 170 -7.80 8.92 12.28
CA VAL A 170 -8.53 8.11 13.25
C VAL A 170 -7.82 8.19 14.61
N SER A 171 -8.58 8.28 15.71
CA SER A 171 -7.98 8.30 17.06
C SER A 171 -7.36 6.96 17.40
N GLN A 172 -6.34 6.97 18.26
CA GLN A 172 -5.62 5.76 18.66
C GLN A 172 -6.55 4.73 19.32
N GLU A 173 -7.45 5.15 20.21
CA GLU A 173 -8.48 4.29 20.83
C GLU A 173 -9.38 3.61 19.80
N ARG A 174 -9.83 4.38 18.79
CA ARG A 174 -10.68 3.87 17.70
C ARG A 174 -9.91 2.91 16.80
N GLN A 175 -8.62 3.16 16.59
CA GLN A 175 -7.75 2.29 15.84
C GLN A 175 -7.55 0.95 16.57
N ASP A 176 -7.39 0.95 17.89
CA ASP A 176 -7.25 -0.26 18.69
C ASP A 176 -8.55 -1.07 18.72
N GLU A 177 -9.72 -0.41 18.78
CA GLU A 177 -11.03 -1.05 18.62
C GLU A 177 -11.14 -1.75 17.25
N LEU A 178 -10.80 -1.03 16.17
CA LEU A 178 -10.75 -1.61 14.84
C LEU A 178 -9.79 -2.80 14.81
N GLU A 179 -8.61 -2.74 15.40
CA GLU A 179 -7.67 -3.87 15.37
C GLU A 179 -8.24 -5.15 16.00
N ARG A 180 -9.10 -5.03 17.02
CA ARG A 180 -9.79 -6.16 17.67
C ARG A 180 -11.00 -6.68 16.88
N THR A 181 -11.69 -5.82 16.12
CA THR A 181 -12.89 -6.24 15.38
C THR A 181 -12.55 -7.18 14.21
N PRO A 182 -13.29 -8.29 14.01
CA PRO A 182 -13.07 -9.19 12.88
C PRO A 182 -13.36 -8.53 11.52
N PHE A 183 -12.63 -8.94 10.48
CA PHE A 183 -12.68 -8.34 9.14
C PHE A 183 -14.08 -8.27 8.52
N ARG A 184 -14.90 -9.31 8.73
CA ARG A 184 -16.27 -9.38 8.17
C ARG A 184 -17.21 -8.34 8.77
N GLU A 185 -17.03 -8.02 10.05
CA GLU A 185 -17.85 -7.06 10.77
C GLU A 185 -17.44 -5.62 10.39
N LYS A 186 -16.14 -5.37 10.23
CA LYS A 186 -15.61 -4.11 9.68
C LYS A 186 -16.20 -3.80 8.31
N LEU A 187 -16.28 -4.80 7.42
CA LEU A 187 -16.79 -4.61 6.05
C LEU A 187 -18.28 -4.23 6.02
N ARG A 188 -19.05 -4.63 7.04
CA ARG A 188 -20.48 -4.32 7.16
C ARG A 188 -20.75 -3.07 7.99
N SER A 189 -19.77 -2.59 8.75
CA SER A 189 -19.90 -1.43 9.62
C SER A 189 -19.72 -0.13 8.81
N PRO A 190 -20.75 0.74 8.73
CA PRO A 190 -20.62 2.06 8.11
C PRO A 190 -19.57 2.94 8.79
N ALA A 191 -19.36 2.73 10.10
CA ALA A 191 -18.36 3.43 10.89
C ALA A 191 -16.94 3.07 10.41
N ALA A 192 -16.65 1.77 10.30
CA ALA A 192 -15.34 1.29 9.87
C ALA A 192 -15.04 1.65 8.40
N LEU A 193 -16.06 1.59 7.52
CA LEU A 193 -15.93 2.07 6.14
C LEU A 193 -15.65 3.58 6.07
N SER A 194 -16.27 4.37 6.95
CA SER A 194 -15.99 5.80 7.06
C SER A 194 -14.58 6.09 7.60
N ASP A 195 -14.09 5.29 8.55
CA ASP A 195 -12.71 5.40 9.04
C ASP A 195 -11.69 5.05 7.92
N ALA A 196 -11.94 3.99 7.15
CA ALA A 196 -11.15 3.65 5.97
C ALA A 196 -11.15 4.77 4.91
N ALA A 197 -12.32 5.36 4.67
CA ALA A 197 -12.47 6.47 3.72
C ALA A 197 -11.70 7.72 4.18
N ASN A 198 -11.65 8.01 5.48
CA ASN A 198 -10.87 9.12 6.01
C ASN A 198 -9.37 8.92 5.82
N TYR A 199 -8.85 7.71 6.03
CA TYR A 199 -7.46 7.39 5.69
C TYR A 199 -7.18 7.60 4.20
N ALA A 200 -8.06 7.13 3.30
CA ALA A 200 -7.90 7.31 1.86
C ALA A 200 -7.89 8.80 1.47
N VAL A 201 -8.81 9.62 2.01
CA VAL A 201 -8.85 11.06 1.75
C VAL A 201 -7.61 11.76 2.35
N ALA A 202 -7.13 11.33 3.51
CA ALA A 202 -5.90 11.84 4.10
C ALA A 202 -4.68 11.57 3.20
N ASP A 203 -4.56 10.37 2.62
CA ASP A 203 -3.46 10.05 1.70
C ASP A 203 -3.51 10.90 0.43
N VAL A 204 -4.69 11.06 -0.18
CA VAL A 204 -4.87 11.92 -1.37
C VAL A 204 -4.54 13.37 -1.05
N THR A 205 -5.06 13.89 0.06
CA THR A 205 -4.81 15.29 0.45
C THR A 205 -3.35 15.53 0.78
N MET A 206 -2.66 14.55 1.37
CA MET A 206 -1.23 14.60 1.63
C MET A 206 -0.42 14.72 0.34
N LEU A 207 -0.79 14.00 -0.74
CA LEU A 207 -0.02 13.95 -1.99
C LEU A 207 -0.52 14.89 -3.11
N ARG A 208 -1.58 15.65 -2.85
CA ARG A 208 -2.25 16.47 -3.89
C ARG A 208 -1.32 17.46 -4.60
N LYS A 209 -0.34 18.04 -3.89
CA LYS A 209 0.55 19.06 -4.45
C LYS A 209 1.52 18.41 -5.43
N GLU A 210 2.12 17.30 -5.01
CA GLU A 210 3.06 16.51 -5.78
C GLU A 210 2.39 15.91 -7.02
N LEU A 211 1.14 15.43 -6.89
CA LEU A 211 0.33 14.96 -8.02
C LEU A 211 0.08 16.06 -9.05
N ILE A 212 -0.43 17.22 -8.61
CA ILE A 212 -0.75 18.34 -9.51
C ILE A 212 0.52 18.84 -10.23
N ILE A 213 1.61 19.05 -9.50
CA ILE A 213 2.88 19.49 -10.09
C ILE A 213 3.41 18.42 -11.05
N GLY A 214 3.33 17.14 -10.66
CA GLY A 214 3.70 15.99 -11.49
C GLY A 214 3.05 16.00 -12.87
N TYR A 215 1.71 16.00 -12.91
CA TYR A 215 0.97 16.01 -14.18
C TYR A 215 1.20 17.27 -15.00
N LEU A 216 1.27 18.44 -14.36
CA LEU A 216 1.54 19.69 -15.07
C LEU A 216 2.92 19.65 -15.72
N VAL A 217 3.98 19.35 -14.97
CA VAL A 217 5.34 19.30 -15.53
C VAL A 217 5.44 18.27 -16.65
N ALA A 218 4.86 17.08 -16.47
CA ALA A 218 4.83 16.04 -17.50
C ALA A 218 4.11 16.50 -18.78
N GLY A 219 2.94 17.16 -18.67
CA GLY A 219 2.22 17.68 -19.84
C GLY A 219 2.95 18.81 -20.56
N PHE A 220 3.67 19.66 -19.83
CA PHE A 220 4.56 20.67 -20.44
C PHE A 220 5.74 20.00 -21.15
N LEU A 221 6.42 19.05 -20.51
CA LEU A 221 7.54 18.33 -21.13
C LEU A 221 7.12 17.58 -22.39
N ALA A 222 5.94 16.96 -22.40
CA ALA A 222 5.41 16.22 -23.54
C ALA A 222 5.21 17.08 -24.81
N VAL A 223 4.93 18.37 -24.65
CA VAL A 223 4.70 19.31 -25.77
C VAL A 223 5.97 20.07 -26.12
N PHE A 224 6.72 20.54 -25.12
CA PHE A 224 7.88 21.42 -25.33
C PHE A 224 9.18 20.67 -25.60
N VAL A 225 9.29 19.38 -25.27
CA VAL A 225 10.51 18.59 -25.47
C VAL A 225 10.32 17.56 -26.59
N PRO A 226 10.90 17.79 -27.78
CA PRO A 226 10.82 16.84 -28.88
C PRO A 226 11.51 15.52 -28.54
N THR A 227 10.98 14.42 -29.09
CA THR A 227 11.56 13.07 -28.94
C THR A 227 13.00 12.97 -29.47
N SER A 228 13.38 13.81 -30.44
CA SER A 228 14.75 13.89 -30.92
C SER A 228 15.74 14.36 -29.86
N LEU A 229 15.32 15.22 -28.93
CA LEU A 229 16.18 15.67 -27.84
C LEU A 229 16.46 14.55 -26.85
N TRP A 230 15.45 13.73 -26.55
CA TRP A 230 15.62 12.56 -25.70
C TRP A 230 16.56 11.53 -26.34
N ASN A 231 16.40 11.29 -27.65
CA ASN A 231 17.24 10.35 -28.39
C ASN A 231 18.70 10.82 -28.51
N ALA A 232 18.94 12.15 -28.57
CA ALA A 232 20.29 12.70 -28.69
C ALA A 232 21.20 12.42 -27.49
N VAL A 233 20.64 12.06 -26.34
CA VAL A 233 21.40 11.72 -25.13
C VAL A 233 22.01 10.33 -25.23
N PHE A 234 21.46 9.44 -26.06
CA PHE A 234 21.89 8.05 -26.16
C PHE A 234 22.95 7.83 -27.23
N LEU A 235 23.89 6.93 -26.96
CA LEU A 235 24.89 6.53 -27.94
C LEU A 235 24.32 5.44 -28.87
N HIS A 236 24.61 5.55 -30.16
CA HIS A 236 24.16 4.57 -31.16
C HIS A 236 25.35 3.82 -31.79
N GLY A 237 25.18 2.52 -32.06
CA GLY A 237 26.07 1.77 -32.97
C GLY A 237 27.35 1.17 -32.38
N HIS A 238 27.54 1.15 -31.05
CA HIS A 238 28.74 0.62 -30.40
C HIS A 238 28.55 -0.76 -29.72
N GLY A 239 27.64 -1.59 -30.24
CA GLY A 239 27.44 -2.96 -29.75
C GLY A 239 27.10 -3.02 -28.25
N GLY A 240 27.84 -3.81 -27.48
CA GLY A 240 27.61 -3.98 -26.03
C GLY A 240 27.83 -2.71 -25.18
N TRP A 241 28.64 -1.75 -25.64
CA TRP A 241 28.84 -0.47 -24.95
C TRP A 241 27.60 0.42 -25.01
N THR A 242 26.92 0.41 -26.16
CA THR A 242 25.61 1.08 -26.33
C THR A 242 24.57 0.49 -25.37
N VAL A 243 24.56 -0.83 -25.18
CA VAL A 243 23.64 -1.49 -24.24
C VAL A 243 23.85 -1.02 -22.81
N LEU A 244 25.12 -0.99 -22.38
CA LEU A 244 25.49 -0.57 -21.04
C LEU A 244 25.12 0.90 -20.80
N GLU A 245 25.53 1.79 -21.70
CA GLU A 245 25.24 3.22 -21.58
C GLU A 245 23.73 3.49 -21.58
N ASN A 246 22.98 2.92 -22.54
CA ASN A 246 21.53 3.06 -22.59
C ASN A 246 20.84 2.56 -21.31
N ALA A 247 21.31 1.45 -20.71
CA ALA A 247 20.74 0.92 -19.47
C ALA A 247 20.98 1.86 -18.28
N PHE A 248 22.11 2.58 -18.24
CA PHE A 248 22.38 3.60 -17.24
C PHE A 248 21.61 4.91 -17.50
N VAL A 249 21.52 5.35 -18.75
CA VAL A 249 20.91 6.63 -19.12
C VAL A 249 19.39 6.56 -19.09
N GLY A 250 18.78 5.42 -19.45
CA GLY A 250 17.32 5.22 -19.44
C GLY A 250 16.69 5.66 -18.11
N PRO A 251 17.09 5.08 -16.96
CA PRO A 251 16.54 5.50 -15.68
C PRO A 251 16.76 6.97 -15.32
N LEU A 252 17.84 7.61 -15.78
CA LEU A 252 18.05 9.05 -15.58
C LEU A 252 17.05 9.89 -16.36
N ILE A 253 16.68 9.45 -17.57
CA ILE A 253 15.64 10.12 -18.35
C ILE A 253 14.29 10.00 -17.67
N ALA A 254 13.95 8.86 -17.06
CA ALA A 254 12.71 8.70 -16.30
C ALA A 254 12.62 9.67 -15.11
N VAL A 255 13.75 9.94 -14.45
CA VAL A 255 13.83 10.95 -13.39
C VAL A 255 13.47 12.34 -13.95
N VAL A 256 14.04 12.72 -15.09
CA VAL A 256 13.88 14.05 -15.70
C VAL A 256 12.56 14.21 -16.48
N SER A 257 11.94 13.12 -16.93
CA SER A 257 10.69 13.16 -17.70
C SER A 257 9.48 13.51 -16.83
N TRP A 258 9.55 13.29 -15.51
CA TRP A 258 8.42 13.48 -14.57
C TRP A 258 7.18 12.65 -14.92
N VAL A 259 7.32 11.69 -15.84
CA VAL A 259 6.22 10.88 -16.35
C VAL A 259 6.06 9.62 -15.48
N CYS A 260 4.80 9.20 -15.29
CA CYS A 260 4.44 7.99 -14.54
C CYS A 260 4.53 6.71 -15.39
N SER A 261 4.43 5.53 -14.77
CA SER A 261 4.53 4.21 -15.41
C SER A 261 3.83 4.08 -16.77
N ILE A 262 2.53 4.42 -16.83
CA ILE A 262 1.71 4.30 -18.05
C ILE A 262 2.12 5.35 -19.08
N GLY A 263 2.34 6.59 -18.64
CA GLY A 263 2.80 7.67 -19.52
C GLY A 263 4.21 7.44 -20.07
N ASN A 264 5.03 6.62 -19.40
CA ASN A 264 6.36 6.28 -19.86
C ASN A 264 6.31 5.33 -21.06
N VAL A 265 5.23 4.56 -21.28
CA VAL A 265 5.20 3.60 -22.39
C VAL A 265 5.25 4.26 -23.77
N PRO A 266 4.47 5.31 -24.09
CA PRO A 266 4.62 6.04 -25.34
C PRO A 266 6.03 6.62 -25.54
N LEU A 267 6.62 7.16 -24.46
CA LEU A 267 8.00 7.66 -24.51
C LEU A 267 9.00 6.51 -24.74
N ALA A 268 8.86 5.39 -24.04
CA ALA A 268 9.65 4.18 -24.21
C ALA A 268 9.59 3.65 -25.64
N ALA A 269 8.41 3.67 -26.24
CA ALA A 269 8.21 3.26 -27.62
C ALA A 269 8.84 4.26 -28.62
N ALA A 270 8.79 5.56 -28.34
CA ALA A 270 9.48 6.58 -29.14
C ALA A 270 11.01 6.46 -29.04
N LEU A 271 11.52 6.19 -27.84
CA LEU A 271 12.92 5.89 -27.55
C LEU A 271 13.38 4.60 -28.27
N TRP A 272 12.56 3.55 -28.22
CA TRP A 272 12.80 2.33 -28.98
C TRP A 272 12.87 2.59 -30.49
N SER A 273 11.96 3.38 -31.02
CA SER A 273 11.98 3.78 -32.44
C SER A 273 13.22 4.62 -32.78
N GLY A 274 13.71 5.39 -31.81
CA GLY A 274 14.89 6.24 -31.90
C GLY A 274 16.25 5.53 -31.89
N GLY A 275 16.30 4.21 -31.78
CA GLY A 275 17.56 3.45 -31.88
C GLY A 275 18.14 2.95 -30.56
N ILE A 276 17.45 3.15 -29.42
CA ILE A 276 17.92 2.68 -28.11
C ILE A 276 17.92 1.15 -28.05
N SER A 277 18.78 0.59 -27.19
CA SER A 277 18.89 -0.85 -26.96
C SER A 277 17.68 -1.39 -26.20
N PHE A 278 17.42 -2.68 -26.34
CA PHE A 278 16.27 -3.32 -25.74
C PHE A 278 16.29 -3.21 -24.20
N GLY A 279 17.41 -3.55 -23.57
CA GLY A 279 17.61 -3.43 -22.12
C GLY A 279 17.63 -1.99 -21.63
N GLY A 280 18.03 -1.04 -22.47
CA GLY A 280 17.93 0.39 -22.17
C GLY A 280 16.49 0.86 -22.04
N VAL A 281 15.63 0.43 -22.97
CA VAL A 281 14.19 0.73 -22.92
C VAL A 281 13.53 0.03 -21.73
N ILE A 282 13.88 -1.22 -21.45
CA ILE A 282 13.37 -1.94 -20.26
C ILE A 282 13.81 -1.27 -18.96
N ALA A 283 15.08 -0.88 -18.83
CA ALA A 283 15.56 -0.13 -17.66
C ALA A 283 14.83 1.21 -17.49
N PHE A 284 14.53 1.91 -18.59
CA PHE A 284 13.71 3.12 -18.59
C PHE A 284 12.27 2.87 -18.12
N ILE A 285 11.61 1.80 -18.58
CA ILE A 285 10.25 1.44 -18.15
C ILE A 285 10.22 1.14 -16.65
N PHE A 286 11.20 0.39 -16.14
CA PHE A 286 11.31 0.10 -14.70
C PHE A 286 11.61 1.34 -13.84
N ALA A 287 12.11 2.42 -14.43
CA ALA A 287 12.53 3.60 -13.69
C ALA A 287 11.41 4.58 -13.32
N ASP A 288 10.15 4.22 -13.61
CA ASP A 288 8.98 4.97 -13.18
C ASP A 288 8.92 5.21 -11.66
N LEU A 289 9.46 4.27 -10.86
CA LEU A 289 9.56 4.39 -9.40
C LEU A 289 10.59 5.40 -8.89
N ILE A 290 11.49 5.88 -9.76
CA ILE A 290 12.45 6.95 -9.44
C ILE A 290 12.14 8.26 -10.18
N ALA A 291 10.94 8.40 -10.76
CA ALA A 291 10.50 9.68 -11.29
C ALA A 291 10.57 10.77 -10.20
N MET A 292 10.91 12.01 -10.58
CA MET A 292 11.12 13.11 -9.63
C MET A 292 9.97 13.32 -8.63
N PRO A 293 8.67 13.30 -9.03
CA PRO A 293 7.57 13.37 -8.06
C PRO A 293 7.62 12.30 -6.99
N LEU A 294 7.99 11.06 -7.35
CA LEU A 294 8.08 9.95 -6.40
C LEU A 294 9.28 10.11 -5.46
N ILE A 295 10.40 10.63 -5.95
CA ILE A 295 11.55 10.99 -5.11
C ILE A 295 11.13 12.01 -4.04
N LEU A 296 10.38 13.05 -4.42
CA LEU A 296 9.86 14.05 -3.48
C LEU A 296 8.91 13.42 -2.45
N ILE A 297 8.09 12.45 -2.86
CA ILE A 297 7.20 11.70 -1.97
C ILE A 297 7.98 10.83 -0.99
N TYR A 298 9.01 10.10 -1.45
CA TYR A 298 9.86 9.31 -0.56
C TYR A 298 10.58 10.20 0.44
N ALA A 299 11.07 11.36 -0.01
CA ALA A 299 11.70 12.36 0.85
C ALA A 299 10.77 12.85 1.95
N LYS A 300 9.51 13.09 1.61
CA LYS A 300 8.45 13.41 2.57
C LYS A 300 8.21 12.28 3.56
N PHE A 301 8.11 11.03 3.08
CA PHE A 301 7.81 9.88 3.95
C PHE A 301 8.97 9.47 4.86
N TYR A 302 10.18 9.35 4.31
CA TYR A 302 11.31 8.69 4.97
C TYR A 302 12.49 9.62 5.27
N GLY A 303 12.44 10.87 4.78
CA GLY A 303 13.52 11.84 4.90
C GLY A 303 14.61 11.68 3.84
N TRP A 304 15.27 12.78 3.49
CA TRP A 304 16.20 12.85 2.35
C TRP A 304 17.35 11.81 2.39
N LYS A 305 17.88 11.53 3.59
CA LYS A 305 18.97 10.56 3.77
C LYS A 305 18.57 9.14 3.39
N VAL A 306 17.34 8.73 3.72
CA VAL A 306 16.81 7.40 3.38
C VAL A 306 16.43 7.36 1.91
N THR A 307 15.80 8.42 1.42
CA THR A 307 15.40 8.56 0.02
C THR A 307 16.57 8.43 -0.94
N LEU A 308 17.69 9.13 -0.71
CA LEU A 308 18.86 9.03 -1.61
C LEU A 308 19.42 7.60 -1.68
N ARG A 309 19.41 6.86 -0.55
CA ARG A 309 19.84 5.45 -0.54
C ARG A 309 18.84 4.54 -1.23
N LEU A 310 17.54 4.77 -1.02
CA LEU A 310 16.47 4.03 -1.67
C LEU A 310 16.51 4.23 -3.19
N VAL A 311 16.59 5.49 -3.65
CA VAL A 311 16.67 5.85 -5.08
C VAL A 311 17.95 5.29 -5.70
N GLY A 312 19.09 5.40 -5.03
CA GLY A 312 20.34 4.81 -5.53
C GLY A 312 20.27 3.28 -5.66
N LEU A 313 19.66 2.61 -4.68
CA LEU A 313 19.42 1.16 -4.74
C LEU A 313 18.47 0.80 -5.90
N LEU A 314 17.33 1.47 -6.00
CA LEU A 314 16.34 1.26 -7.05
C LEU A 314 16.97 1.48 -8.43
N TYR A 315 17.73 2.55 -8.61
CA TYR A 315 18.46 2.85 -9.86
C TYR A 315 19.38 1.69 -10.25
N ILE A 316 20.26 1.24 -9.35
CA ILE A 316 21.19 0.13 -9.64
C ILE A 316 20.40 -1.13 -9.99
N VAL A 317 19.33 -1.42 -9.24
CA VAL A 317 18.49 -2.59 -9.44
C VAL A 317 17.77 -2.56 -10.80
N MET A 318 17.29 -1.40 -11.25
CA MET A 318 16.66 -1.21 -12.57
C MET A 318 17.66 -1.38 -13.72
N VAL A 319 18.86 -0.79 -13.59
CA VAL A 319 19.95 -0.94 -14.57
C VAL A 319 20.32 -2.42 -14.72
N LEU A 320 20.59 -3.10 -13.59
CA LEU A 320 20.96 -4.50 -13.59
C LEU A 320 19.84 -5.41 -14.09
N ALA A 321 18.59 -5.14 -13.74
CA ALA A 321 17.44 -5.89 -14.25
C ALA A 321 17.27 -5.71 -15.77
N GLY A 322 17.40 -4.49 -16.29
CA GLY A 322 17.34 -4.22 -17.73
C GLY A 322 18.45 -4.93 -18.51
N LEU A 323 19.69 -4.90 -17.99
CA LEU A 323 20.83 -5.63 -18.57
C LEU A 323 20.64 -7.15 -18.53
N ALA A 324 20.16 -7.68 -17.40
CA ALA A 324 19.89 -9.10 -17.24
C ALA A 324 18.79 -9.56 -18.21
N THR A 325 17.71 -8.80 -18.34
CA THR A 325 16.62 -9.09 -19.28
C THR A 325 17.12 -9.04 -20.73
N GLU A 326 17.94 -8.07 -21.10
CA GLU A 326 18.54 -8.02 -22.44
C GLU A 326 19.42 -9.24 -22.71
N LEU A 327 20.27 -9.63 -21.75
CA LEU A 327 21.11 -10.82 -21.88
C LEU A 327 20.25 -12.07 -22.12
N ILE A 328 19.23 -12.30 -21.29
CA ILE A 328 18.32 -13.44 -21.42
C ILE A 328 17.67 -13.42 -22.81
N PHE A 329 17.08 -12.31 -23.22
CA PHE A 329 16.36 -12.23 -24.50
C PHE A 329 17.29 -12.37 -25.71
N ARG A 330 18.53 -11.91 -25.60
CA ARG A 330 19.53 -12.07 -26.65
C ARG A 330 19.92 -13.53 -26.84
N GLU A 331 20.11 -14.27 -25.74
CA GLU A 331 20.41 -15.71 -25.78
C GLU A 331 19.27 -16.52 -26.41
N PHE A 332 18.01 -16.14 -26.15
CA PHE A 332 16.84 -16.79 -26.75
C PHE A 332 16.46 -16.24 -28.13
N HIS A 333 17.25 -15.32 -28.70
CA HIS A 333 16.92 -14.60 -29.95
C HIS A 333 15.51 -13.97 -29.96
N ALA A 334 15.02 -13.58 -28.79
CA ALA A 334 13.70 -13.03 -28.56
C ALA A 334 13.67 -11.49 -28.60
N VAL A 335 14.78 -10.82 -28.89
CA VAL A 335 14.82 -9.36 -29.03
C VAL A 335 14.04 -8.94 -30.28
N PRO A 336 13.07 -8.02 -30.19
CA PRO A 336 12.28 -7.59 -31.34
C PRO A 336 13.17 -6.96 -32.43
N GLN A 337 12.97 -7.43 -33.67
CA GLN A 337 13.73 -6.95 -34.84
C GLN A 337 13.01 -5.81 -35.57
N THR A 338 11.70 -5.65 -35.34
CA THR A 338 10.88 -4.59 -35.93
C THR A 338 10.74 -3.41 -34.98
N ARG A 339 10.98 -2.21 -35.50
CA ARG A 339 10.73 -0.94 -34.80
C ARG A 339 9.53 -0.27 -35.47
N PRO A 340 8.36 -0.16 -34.82
CA PRO A 340 7.20 0.49 -35.43
C PRO A 340 7.51 1.97 -35.73
N LEU A 341 7.19 2.43 -36.94
CA LEU A 341 7.62 3.75 -37.44
C LEU A 341 6.76 4.93 -36.96
N THR A 342 5.64 4.68 -36.28
CA THR A 342 4.73 5.75 -35.82
C THR A 342 3.90 5.30 -34.63
N ILE A 343 4.03 6.02 -33.52
CA ILE A 343 3.11 5.97 -32.38
C ILE A 343 2.22 7.21 -32.52
N GLY A 344 0.96 7.00 -32.89
CA GLY A 344 0.00 8.09 -33.01
C GLY A 344 -0.30 8.71 -31.64
N PRO A 345 -0.62 10.02 -31.56
CA PRO A 345 -0.96 10.66 -30.30
C PRO A 345 -2.22 10.03 -29.68
N SER A 346 -2.23 9.95 -28.36
CA SER A 346 -3.38 9.57 -27.54
C SER A 346 -4.53 10.54 -27.81
N HIS A 347 -5.56 10.05 -28.50
CA HIS A 347 -6.82 10.75 -28.64
C HIS A 347 -7.81 10.20 -27.62
N PHE A 348 -8.70 11.06 -27.12
CA PHE A 348 -9.80 10.62 -26.28
C PHE A 348 -10.61 9.55 -27.02
N SER A 349 -10.64 8.35 -26.46
CA SER A 349 -11.39 7.23 -27.00
C SER A 349 -12.30 6.66 -25.90
N TRP A 350 -13.49 6.23 -26.30
CA TRP A 350 -14.41 5.49 -25.45
C TRP A 350 -13.91 4.05 -25.29
N ASN A 351 -12.84 3.90 -24.52
CA ASN A 351 -12.18 2.65 -24.21
C ASN A 351 -12.54 2.18 -22.79
N TYR A 352 -12.01 1.03 -22.39
CA TYR A 352 -12.20 0.48 -21.05
C TYR A 352 -11.78 1.46 -19.94
N THR A 353 -10.70 2.23 -20.15
CA THR A 353 -10.20 3.24 -19.20
C THR A 353 -11.26 4.31 -18.93
N SER A 354 -11.96 4.81 -19.96
CA SER A 354 -13.04 5.79 -19.78
C SER A 354 -14.22 5.23 -18.96
N TYR A 355 -14.60 3.97 -19.17
CA TYR A 355 -15.64 3.32 -18.35
C TYR A 355 -15.19 3.08 -16.91
N LEU A 356 -13.95 2.64 -16.70
CA LEU A 356 -13.37 2.49 -15.37
C LEU A 356 -13.29 3.83 -14.65
N ASN A 357 -12.88 4.90 -15.32
CA ASN A 357 -12.84 6.24 -14.73
C ASN A 357 -14.22 6.69 -14.26
N ILE A 358 -15.28 6.48 -15.04
CA ILE A 358 -16.65 6.82 -14.62
C ILE A 358 -17.03 6.04 -13.37
N LEU A 359 -16.79 4.72 -13.34
CA LEU A 359 -17.05 3.88 -12.17
C LEU A 359 -16.27 4.37 -10.94
N PHE A 360 -14.97 4.63 -11.09
CA PHE A 360 -14.11 5.04 -9.98
C PHE A 360 -14.32 6.49 -9.56
N VAL A 361 -14.86 7.37 -10.41
CA VAL A 361 -15.37 8.68 -9.99
C VAL A 361 -16.56 8.50 -9.05
N VAL A 362 -17.48 7.57 -9.35
CA VAL A 362 -18.57 7.25 -8.42
C VAL A 362 -18.02 6.69 -7.11
N VAL A 363 -17.04 5.78 -7.16
CA VAL A 363 -16.36 5.27 -5.95
C VAL A 363 -15.70 6.41 -5.16
N ALA A 364 -14.97 7.32 -5.82
CA ALA A 364 -14.34 8.47 -5.19
C ALA A 364 -15.37 9.38 -4.50
N CYS A 365 -16.51 9.62 -5.15
CA CYS A 365 -17.63 10.38 -4.56
C CYS A 365 -18.19 9.67 -3.32
N VAL A 366 -18.35 8.34 -3.35
CA VAL A 366 -18.81 7.54 -2.21
C VAL A 366 -17.81 7.57 -1.07
N VAL A 367 -16.51 7.37 -1.35
CA VAL A 367 -15.42 7.45 -0.37
C VAL A 367 -15.39 8.85 0.25
N TRP A 368 -15.44 9.91 -0.55
CA TRP A 368 -15.48 11.27 -0.05
C TRP A 368 -16.72 11.55 0.82
N TRP A 369 -17.90 11.05 0.40
CA TRP A 369 -19.14 11.18 1.17
C TRP A 369 -19.07 10.42 2.50
N LEU A 370 -18.52 9.20 2.51
CA LEU A 370 -18.27 8.43 3.73
C LEU A 370 -17.32 9.14 4.68
N ALA A 371 -16.21 9.68 4.16
CA ALA A 371 -15.24 10.44 4.95
C ALA A 371 -15.88 11.70 5.56
N LYS A 372 -16.65 12.46 4.76
CA LYS A 372 -17.31 13.68 5.21
C LYS A 372 -18.42 13.43 6.24
N ASN A 373 -19.11 12.29 6.15
CA ASN A 373 -20.21 11.95 7.04
C ASN A 373 -19.78 11.08 8.23
N ARG A 374 -18.49 11.03 8.56
CA ARG A 374 -17.94 10.21 9.65
C ARG A 374 -18.62 10.41 10.99
N ALA A 375 -18.91 11.66 11.35
CA ALA A 375 -19.63 11.99 12.57
C ALA A 375 -21.03 11.34 12.63
N ARG A 376 -21.71 11.22 11.49
CA ARG A 376 -23.01 10.55 11.37
C ARG A 376 -22.92 9.03 11.46
N PHE A 377 -21.79 8.44 11.10
CA PHE A 377 -21.60 6.99 11.13
C PHE A 377 -20.91 6.48 12.39
N GLY A 378 -20.65 7.35 13.37
CA GLY A 378 -20.04 6.97 14.64
C GLY A 378 -18.51 6.84 14.62
N GLY A 379 -17.84 7.26 13.54
CA GLY A 379 -16.38 7.29 13.49
C GLY A 379 -15.77 8.57 14.07
N GLY A 380 -16.54 9.65 14.29
CA GLY A 380 -16.00 10.94 14.72
C GLY A 380 -15.90 11.11 16.24
N LYS A 381 -14.90 11.88 16.70
CA LYS A 381 -14.86 12.39 18.09
C LYS A 381 -16.14 13.18 18.37
N GLY A 382 -16.89 12.78 19.38
CA GLY A 382 -18.08 13.53 19.83
C GLY A 382 -19.41 12.78 19.73
N TYR A 383 -19.43 11.49 19.38
CA TYR A 383 -20.64 10.67 19.40
C TYR A 383 -20.40 9.35 20.12
N ALA A 384 -21.38 8.93 20.91
CA ALA A 384 -21.45 7.66 21.62
C ALA A 384 -22.75 6.92 21.24
N ILE A 385 -22.80 5.62 21.49
CA ILE A 385 -24.01 4.82 21.29
C ILE A 385 -24.67 4.60 22.65
N ASP A 386 -25.94 4.98 22.77
CA ASP A 386 -26.77 4.74 23.95
C ASP A 386 -26.89 3.23 24.22
N PRO A 387 -26.43 2.72 25.38
CA PRO A 387 -26.45 1.28 25.70
C PRO A 387 -27.84 0.67 25.83
N VAL A 388 -28.87 1.48 26.08
CA VAL A 388 -30.24 1.03 26.36
C VAL A 388 -31.04 0.89 25.05
N CYS A 389 -30.90 1.84 24.14
CA CYS A 389 -31.70 1.88 22.91
C CYS A 389 -30.91 1.78 21.60
N ALA A 390 -29.57 1.72 21.68
CA ALA A 390 -28.65 1.72 20.53
C ALA A 390 -28.71 2.96 19.64
N MET A 391 -29.35 4.04 20.11
CA MET A 391 -29.40 5.31 19.40
C MET A 391 -28.06 6.04 19.51
N GLN A 392 -27.61 6.65 18.42
CA GLN A 392 -26.41 7.47 18.42
C GLN A 392 -26.67 8.82 19.12
N VAL A 393 -25.81 9.19 20.05
CA VAL A 393 -25.91 10.39 20.89
C VAL A 393 -24.64 11.22 20.74
N ARG A 394 -24.76 12.54 20.60
CA ARG A 394 -23.60 13.44 20.59
C ARG A 394 -23.12 13.65 22.03
N THR A 395 -21.85 13.37 22.33
CA THR A 395 -21.32 13.41 23.71
C THR A 395 -21.28 14.83 24.29
N LEU A 396 -21.12 15.87 23.45
CA LEU A 396 -21.11 17.27 23.87
C LEU A 396 -22.47 17.76 24.41
N ASP A 397 -23.56 17.26 23.81
CA ASP A 397 -24.93 17.74 24.05
C ASP A 397 -25.84 16.60 24.52
N ALA A 398 -25.25 15.56 25.10
CA ALA A 398 -25.98 14.37 25.53
C ALA A 398 -27.03 14.77 26.58
N PRO A 399 -28.33 14.48 26.38
CA PRO A 399 -29.36 14.80 27.36
C PRO A 399 -29.05 14.27 28.76
N ARG A 400 -28.38 13.11 28.83
CA ARG A 400 -27.85 12.55 30.07
C ARG A 400 -26.53 11.82 29.84
N SER A 401 -25.67 11.81 30.85
CA SER A 401 -24.49 10.96 30.92
C SER A 401 -24.28 10.45 32.35
N THR A 402 -23.65 9.29 32.50
CA THR A 402 -23.32 8.70 33.80
C THR A 402 -21.97 8.01 33.75
N THR A 403 -21.32 7.83 34.88
CA THR A 403 -20.04 7.10 34.96
C THR A 403 -20.26 5.79 35.70
N TYR A 404 -19.90 4.67 35.06
CA TYR A 404 -19.99 3.34 35.65
C TYR A 404 -18.69 2.59 35.35
N ASP A 405 -18.07 2.00 36.37
CA ASP A 405 -16.78 1.28 36.28
C ASP A 405 -15.68 2.07 35.53
N ALA A 406 -15.44 3.30 35.98
CA ALA A 406 -14.49 4.26 35.39
C ALA A 406 -14.74 4.61 33.89
N THR A 407 -15.88 4.21 33.32
CA THR A 407 -16.27 4.46 31.94
C THR A 407 -17.46 5.42 31.88
N GLN A 408 -17.38 6.46 31.05
CA GLN A 408 -18.48 7.41 30.86
C GLN A 408 -19.44 6.96 29.76
N TYR A 409 -20.73 6.85 30.09
CA TYR A 409 -21.81 6.48 29.20
C TYR A 409 -22.71 7.68 28.90
N TYR A 410 -23.24 7.74 27.68
CA TYR A 410 -24.07 8.85 27.18
C TYR A 410 -25.40 8.30 26.67
N PHE A 411 -26.49 9.02 26.97
CA PHE A 411 -27.86 8.54 26.73
C PHE A 411 -28.67 9.54 25.92
N CYS A 412 -29.60 9.02 25.11
CA CYS A 412 -30.45 9.81 24.22
C CYS A 412 -31.57 10.56 24.94
N SER A 413 -31.85 10.18 26.19
CA SER A 413 -32.89 10.76 27.03
C SER A 413 -32.60 10.45 28.50
N ASP A 414 -33.18 11.23 29.42
CA ASP A 414 -33.12 10.97 30.86
C ASP A 414 -33.62 9.56 31.19
N ARG A 415 -34.70 9.14 30.53
CA ARG A 415 -35.29 7.81 30.69
C ARG A 415 -34.32 6.67 30.35
N CYS A 416 -33.46 6.84 29.35
CA CYS A 416 -32.43 5.86 29.04
C CYS A 416 -31.32 5.85 30.09
N GLY A 417 -30.94 7.02 30.61
CA GLY A 417 -29.99 7.12 31.72
C GLY A 417 -30.51 6.45 33.01
N GLU A 418 -31.75 6.72 33.39
CA GLU A 418 -32.39 6.13 34.57
C GLU A 418 -32.48 4.60 34.46
N ARG A 419 -32.94 4.07 33.32
CA ARG A 419 -32.99 2.62 33.10
C ARG A 419 -31.61 1.97 33.20
N PHE A 420 -30.58 2.64 32.67
CA PHE A 420 -29.22 2.16 32.78
C PHE A 420 -28.72 2.18 34.23
N GLU A 421 -29.00 3.22 35.01
CA GLU A 421 -28.61 3.34 36.43
C GLU A 421 -29.33 2.32 37.33
N GLU A 422 -30.58 1.99 37.01
CA GLU A 422 -31.36 0.96 37.71
C GLU A 422 -30.80 -0.45 37.53
N ASN A 423 -30.30 -0.78 36.34
CA ASN A 423 -29.73 -2.10 36.07
C ASN A 423 -28.60 -2.07 35.02
N PRO A 424 -27.41 -1.52 35.35
CA PRO A 424 -26.33 -1.33 34.38
C PRO A 424 -25.87 -2.66 33.78
N LEU A 425 -25.78 -3.69 34.63
CA LEU A 425 -25.31 -5.01 34.26
C LEU A 425 -26.20 -5.69 33.21
N GLU A 426 -27.50 -5.41 33.14
CA GLU A 426 -28.39 -5.98 32.14
C GLU A 426 -28.10 -5.45 30.73
N PHE A 427 -27.93 -4.14 30.61
CA PHE A 427 -27.62 -3.49 29.33
C PHE A 427 -26.17 -3.75 28.89
N LEU A 428 -25.26 -3.89 29.85
CA LEU A 428 -23.88 -4.31 29.59
C LEU A 428 -23.79 -5.81 29.23
N LYS A 429 -24.61 -6.67 29.85
CA LYS A 429 -24.73 -8.11 29.47
C LYS A 429 -25.29 -8.31 28.07
N ARG A 430 -26.27 -7.50 27.66
CA ARG A 430 -26.85 -7.59 26.31
C ARG A 430 -25.82 -7.27 25.24
N ARG A 431 -24.84 -6.42 25.57
CA ARG A 431 -23.63 -6.19 24.78
C ARG A 431 -22.69 -7.40 24.81
N SER A 432 -22.46 -8.01 25.98
CA SER A 432 -21.58 -9.18 26.14
C SER A 432 -22.13 -10.50 25.58
N THR A 433 -23.43 -10.58 25.27
CA THR A 433 -24.01 -11.71 24.50
C THR A 433 -23.82 -11.60 22.99
N THR A 434 -23.19 -10.51 22.54
CA THR A 434 -22.37 -10.48 21.31
C THR A 434 -20.93 -10.67 21.83
N PRO A 435 -20.13 -11.63 21.33
CA PRO A 435 -19.07 -12.22 22.13
C PRO A 435 -17.93 -11.22 22.40
N GLU A 436 -18.00 -10.54 23.54
CA GLU A 436 -16.89 -9.85 24.16
C GLU A 436 -17.08 -9.80 25.68
N GLY A 437 -16.09 -10.36 26.39
CA GLY A 437 -15.75 -10.02 27.76
C GLY A 437 -15.77 -11.18 28.75
N ALA A 438 -14.60 -11.70 29.12
CA ALA A 438 -14.14 -11.74 30.51
C ALA A 438 -12.76 -12.42 30.61
N GLN A 439 -11.70 -11.61 30.65
CA GLN A 439 -10.55 -11.96 31.48
C GLN A 439 -11.00 -11.81 32.94
N GLY A 440 -11.58 -12.87 33.50
CA GLY A 440 -11.09 -13.31 34.79
C GLY A 440 -9.66 -13.80 34.58
N THR A 441 -8.78 -13.60 35.54
CA THR A 441 -7.44 -14.21 35.54
C THR A 441 -7.56 -15.72 35.50
N ALA A 442 -7.76 -16.31 34.32
CA ALA A 442 -7.55 -17.71 34.08
C ALA A 442 -6.03 -17.92 34.15
N SER A 443 -5.56 -18.57 35.21
CA SER A 443 -4.19 -19.06 35.31
C SER A 443 -3.97 -20.04 34.15
N GLN A 444 -3.48 -19.54 33.01
CA GLN A 444 -3.24 -20.39 31.86
C GLN A 444 -2.13 -21.39 32.18
N GLU A 445 -2.50 -22.67 32.22
CA GLU A 445 -1.57 -23.76 32.47
C GLU A 445 -1.10 -24.36 31.14
N ARG A 446 0.03 -25.07 31.14
CA ARG A 446 0.53 -25.75 29.95
C ARG A 446 0.24 -27.24 30.06
N ASP A 447 -0.30 -27.80 28.99
CA ASP A 447 -0.40 -29.25 28.82
C ASP A 447 1.03 -29.86 28.82
N PRO A 448 1.38 -30.72 29.79
CA PRO A 448 2.73 -31.28 29.91
C PRO A 448 3.16 -32.16 28.72
N VAL A 449 2.21 -32.68 27.94
CA VAL A 449 2.48 -33.64 26.86
C VAL A 449 2.79 -32.94 25.54
N CYS A 450 2.07 -31.86 25.23
CA CYS A 450 2.20 -31.17 23.94
C CYS A 450 2.66 -29.71 24.05
N GLY A 451 2.69 -29.14 25.26
CA GLY A 451 3.07 -27.75 25.50
C GLY A 451 2.02 -26.71 25.10
N MET A 452 0.82 -27.15 24.68
CA MET A 452 -0.29 -26.28 24.35
C MET A 452 -0.81 -25.59 25.61
N THR A 453 -1.16 -24.31 25.47
CA THR A 453 -1.70 -23.53 26.59
C THR A 453 -3.18 -23.85 26.76
N VAL A 454 -3.57 -24.20 27.99
CA VAL A 454 -4.91 -24.67 28.35
C VAL A 454 -5.46 -23.74 29.43
N ASP A 455 -6.73 -23.38 29.27
CA ASP A 455 -7.50 -22.71 30.31
C ASP A 455 -8.04 -23.77 31.29
N PRO A 456 -7.67 -23.76 32.59
CA PRO A 456 -8.16 -24.72 33.57
C PRO A 456 -9.69 -24.82 33.67
N GLU A 457 -10.41 -23.72 33.42
CA GLU A 457 -11.88 -23.70 33.48
C GLU A 457 -12.54 -24.36 32.26
N HIS A 458 -11.80 -24.51 31.16
CA HIS A 458 -12.29 -25.04 29.89
C HIS A 458 -11.42 -26.19 29.35
N ALA A 459 -10.61 -26.81 30.20
CA ALA A 459 -9.71 -27.88 29.79
C ALA A 459 -10.51 -29.08 29.25
N ALA A 460 -10.06 -29.66 28.13
CA ALA A 460 -10.71 -30.82 27.55
C ALA A 460 -10.65 -32.04 28.49
N ALA A 461 -9.59 -32.12 29.31
CA ALA A 461 -9.45 -33.10 30.38
C ALA A 461 -8.56 -32.56 31.52
N GLN A 462 -8.77 -33.07 32.74
CA GLN A 462 -7.97 -32.78 33.94
C GLN A 462 -7.57 -34.10 34.62
N ARG A 463 -6.34 -34.18 35.16
CA ARG A 463 -5.85 -35.32 35.98
C ARG A 463 -5.03 -34.83 37.16
N VAL A 464 -5.03 -35.59 38.24
CA VAL A 464 -4.24 -35.29 39.45
C VAL A 464 -3.08 -36.29 39.56
N HIS A 465 -1.87 -35.79 39.74
CA HIS A 465 -0.68 -36.62 39.98
C HIS A 465 0.12 -36.05 41.15
N GLY A 466 0.17 -36.78 42.27
CA GLY A 466 0.59 -36.22 43.56
C GLY A 466 -0.46 -35.25 44.10
N ASP A 467 -0.01 -34.12 44.66
CA ASP A 467 -0.88 -33.04 45.17
C ASP A 467 -1.13 -31.92 44.13
N ILE A 468 -0.79 -32.16 42.86
CA ILE A 468 -0.89 -31.17 41.77
C ILE A 468 -1.89 -31.65 40.71
N ALA A 469 -2.80 -30.76 40.32
CA ALA A 469 -3.70 -30.96 39.20
C ALA A 469 -3.06 -30.50 37.89
N TYR A 470 -3.20 -31.29 36.82
CA TYR A 470 -2.72 -31.01 35.47
C TYR A 470 -3.90 -30.95 34.49
N PHE A 471 -3.82 -30.02 33.53
CA PHE A 471 -4.87 -29.76 32.55
C PHE A 471 -4.38 -30.06 31.12
N PHE A 472 -5.26 -30.63 30.29
CA PHE A 472 -4.91 -31.16 28.98
C PHE A 472 -5.77 -30.59 27.86
N CYS A 473 -5.18 -30.42 26.68
CA CYS A 473 -5.86 -29.90 25.49
C CYS A 473 -6.76 -30.94 24.81
N SER A 474 -6.63 -32.23 25.16
CA SER A 474 -7.45 -33.33 24.65
C SER A 474 -7.39 -34.55 25.58
N ASP A 475 -8.39 -35.43 25.52
CA ASP A 475 -8.36 -36.72 26.22
C ASP A 475 -7.15 -37.58 25.82
N ASN A 476 -6.67 -37.46 24.58
CA ASN A 476 -5.49 -38.20 24.14
C ASN A 476 -4.21 -37.75 24.88
N CYS A 477 -4.05 -36.45 25.14
CA CYS A 477 -2.94 -35.95 25.95
C CYS A 477 -3.05 -36.41 27.41
N ALA A 478 -4.27 -36.40 27.97
CA ALA A 478 -4.51 -36.93 29.32
C ALA A 478 -4.16 -38.43 29.43
N THR A 479 -4.60 -39.25 28.48
CA THR A 479 -4.30 -40.70 28.46
C THR A 479 -2.80 -40.97 28.32
N ARG A 480 -2.08 -40.21 27.49
CA ARG A 480 -0.62 -40.33 27.36
C ARG A 480 0.11 -39.94 28.64
N PHE A 481 -0.36 -38.91 29.33
CA PHE A 481 0.18 -38.50 30.62
C PHE A 481 -0.05 -39.58 31.69
N GLU A 482 -1.25 -40.15 31.80
CA GLU A 482 -1.54 -41.25 32.75
C GLU A 482 -0.69 -42.50 32.50
N ALA A 483 -0.39 -42.80 31.24
CA ALA A 483 0.41 -43.97 30.88
C ALA A 483 1.86 -43.85 31.36
N ASN A 484 2.44 -42.65 31.40
CA ASN A 484 3.82 -42.43 31.84
C ASN A 484 4.10 -40.99 32.35
N PRO A 485 3.63 -40.59 33.54
CA PRO A 485 3.73 -39.20 34.01
C PRO A 485 5.15 -38.69 34.18
N SER A 486 6.09 -39.56 34.60
CA SER A 486 7.48 -39.18 34.88
C SER A 486 8.26 -38.71 33.66
N GLU A 487 7.85 -39.13 32.45
CA GLU A 487 8.44 -38.69 31.18
C GLU A 487 8.19 -37.20 30.90
N PHE A 488 7.02 -36.70 31.31
CA PHE A 488 6.58 -35.32 31.05
C PHE A 488 6.88 -34.36 32.21
N LEU A 489 7.19 -34.90 33.39
CA LEU A 489 7.48 -34.12 34.61
C LEU A 489 8.97 -34.01 34.93
N ALA A 490 9.84 -34.64 34.14
CA ALA A 490 11.29 -34.51 34.31
C ALA A 490 11.74 -33.08 33.93
N PRO A 491 12.59 -32.42 34.74
CA PRO A 491 13.19 -31.15 34.35
C PRO A 491 14.02 -31.35 33.07
N SER A 492 13.80 -30.50 32.05
CA SER A 492 14.60 -30.53 30.84
C SER A 492 16.09 -30.32 31.19
N PRO A 493 17.03 -31.14 30.66
CA PRO A 493 18.46 -30.96 30.89
C PRO A 493 19.03 -29.67 30.29
#